data_AF-A0A357WV21-F1
#
_entry.id   AF-A0A357WV21-F1
#
_cell.length_a   1.000
_cell.length_b   1.000
_cell.length_c   1.000
_cell.angle_alpha   90.00
_cell.angle_beta   90.00
_cell.angle_gamma   90.00
#
_symmetry.space_group_name_H-M   'P 1'
#
loop_
_entity.id
_entity.type
_entity.pdbx_description
1 polymer ?
#
loop_
_entity_poly.entity_id
_entity_poly.type
_entity_poly.pdbx_seq_one_letter_code
_entity_poly.pdbx_strand_id
1 'polypeptide(L)'
;MKASSETSGIWKKFTSAENTVYTSQRPYIDITYNDSPLMPCPQVVSGAVYHIKTWNVLERDYLDVYNGGTTDNTRLWRYSFNGSAAQQFQIVNTVGGEYKIIPQNATNKVLSVNSSKQMIIEQDCELSRQRWYIYYNEPSGGYHFVNKAYTTLLMEGTGDTDYVGIGNSYTYDQWELVPTINYPDTMTDQNTQDRIRAYKEIYYQAAYAYQRGEVTLAEKNKMQESFEIEMDVARADYIITGNNPQSDYAYTVLGGTRTGSPQWPFTRDLVYDSINPMTGLDVVIIQRVMALYGYYDGDYGTFDAETNQTVWD
;
A
#
# COMPACT_ATOMS: atom_id res chain seq x y z
N MET A 1 30.54 -35.32 4.02
CA MET A 1 29.62 -35.96 3.04
C MET A 1 29.26 -34.94 1.99
N LYS A 2 29.54 -35.21 0.71
CA LYS A 2 28.99 -34.43 -0.42
C LYS A 2 27.67 -35.08 -0.83
N ALA A 3 26.61 -34.29 -0.94
CA ALA A 3 25.37 -34.72 -1.59
C ALA A 3 24.83 -33.58 -2.46
N SER A 4 24.51 -33.94 -3.69
CA SER A 4 23.99 -33.18 -4.83
C SER A 4 22.62 -32.54 -4.57
N SER A 5 22.22 -31.70 -5.51
CA SER A 5 21.11 -30.73 -5.48
C SER A 5 19.71 -31.37 -5.49
N GLU A 6 18.82 -30.84 -4.66
CA GLU A 6 17.38 -30.80 -4.92
C GLU A 6 16.89 -29.40 -4.57
N THR A 7 16.41 -28.66 -5.56
CA THR A 7 15.75 -27.35 -5.39
C THR A 7 14.25 -27.59 -5.16
N SER A 8 13.83 -27.57 -3.90
CA SER A 8 12.41 -27.49 -3.52
C SER A 8 12.18 -26.17 -2.79
N GLY A 9 11.19 -25.39 -3.23
CA GLY A 9 10.88 -24.04 -2.74
C GLY A 9 10.37 -23.95 -1.29
N ILE A 10 10.39 -25.06 -0.54
CA ILE A 10 9.83 -25.16 0.81
C ILE A 10 10.90 -25.56 1.85
N TRP A 11 12.07 -26.03 1.42
CA TRP A 11 13.15 -26.43 2.34
C TRP A 11 14.48 -25.78 1.94
N LYS A 12 15.09 -25.04 2.87
CA LYS A 12 16.46 -24.57 2.74
C LYS A 12 17.44 -25.61 3.30
N LYS A 13 18.44 -25.98 2.51
CA LYS A 13 19.49 -26.94 2.88
C LYS A 13 20.58 -26.21 3.68
N PHE A 14 20.94 -26.75 4.84
CA PHE A 14 22.03 -26.24 5.66
C PHE A 14 23.35 -26.89 5.25
N THR A 15 24.39 -26.09 5.05
CA THR A 15 25.76 -26.57 4.88
C THR A 15 26.56 -26.14 6.10
N SER A 16 27.08 -27.08 6.88
CA SER A 16 28.07 -26.77 7.89
C SER A 16 29.45 -26.72 7.23
N ALA A 17 30.24 -25.69 7.52
CA ALA A 17 31.65 -25.61 7.16
C ALA A 17 32.48 -25.44 8.44
N GLU A 18 33.66 -26.04 8.45
CA GLU A 18 34.59 -25.99 9.58
C GLU A 18 35.36 -24.66 9.57
N ASN A 19 35.36 -23.92 10.68
CA ASN A 19 36.24 -22.77 10.88
C ASN A 19 37.56 -23.26 11.49
N THR A 20 38.69 -23.05 10.81
CA THR A 20 39.99 -23.63 11.14
C THR A 20 40.76 -22.89 12.26
N VAL A 21 40.17 -21.88 12.92
CA VAL A 21 40.94 -20.92 13.74
C VAL A 21 40.77 -21.07 15.27
N TYR A 22 39.77 -21.78 15.82
CA TYR A 22 39.54 -21.81 17.29
C TYR A 22 39.24 -23.21 17.88
N THR A 23 39.83 -23.50 19.05
CA THR A 23 39.80 -24.80 19.78
C THR A 23 38.58 -25.02 20.68
N SER A 24 37.43 -24.41 20.38
CA SER A 24 36.14 -24.74 21.02
C SER A 24 35.06 -24.75 19.96
N GLN A 25 34.76 -25.96 19.46
CA GLN A 25 33.94 -26.20 18.28
C GLN A 25 32.49 -26.46 18.69
N ARG A 26 31.66 -25.41 18.62
CA ARG A 26 30.21 -25.60 18.52
C ARG A 26 29.77 -25.17 17.12
N PRO A 27 28.93 -25.96 16.42
CA PRO A 27 28.30 -25.47 15.22
C PRO A 27 27.54 -24.18 15.55
N TYR A 28 27.74 -23.15 14.74
CA TYR A 28 26.96 -21.92 14.81
C TYR A 28 26.17 -21.76 13.52
N ILE A 29 25.02 -21.11 13.63
CA ILE A 29 24.15 -20.77 12.51
C ILE A 29 24.16 -19.25 12.44
N ASP A 30 24.65 -18.70 11.33
CA ASP A 30 24.42 -17.30 11.00
C ASP A 30 23.06 -17.20 10.30
N ILE A 31 22.13 -16.49 10.92
CA ILE A 31 20.86 -16.11 10.30
C ILE A 31 21.01 -14.67 9.83
N THR A 32 21.24 -14.48 8.54
CA THR A 32 21.10 -13.19 7.88
C THR A 32 19.67 -13.06 7.40
N TYR A 33 18.91 -12.16 8.02
CA TYR A 33 17.62 -11.72 7.48
C TYR A 33 17.91 -10.77 6.32
N ASN A 34 17.31 -11.05 5.16
CA ASN A 34 17.28 -10.05 4.11
C ASN A 34 16.18 -9.04 4.48
N ASP A 35 16.55 -8.01 5.24
CA ASP A 35 15.64 -6.93 5.66
C ASP A 35 15.40 -5.90 4.53
N SER A 36 15.88 -6.18 3.32
CA SER A 36 15.50 -5.44 2.12
C SER A 36 14.14 -5.96 1.67
N PRO A 37 13.06 -5.17 1.77
CA PRO A 37 11.75 -5.64 1.40
C PRO A 37 11.75 -5.97 -0.11
N LEU A 38 11.13 -7.10 -0.48
CA LEU A 38 11.16 -7.65 -1.84
C LEU A 38 10.33 -6.83 -2.86
N MET A 39 9.67 -5.80 -2.35
CA MET A 39 8.90 -4.73 -2.99
C MET A 39 9.07 -3.52 -2.05
N PRO A 40 8.99 -2.25 -2.49
CA PRO A 40 8.74 -1.18 -1.53
C PRO A 40 7.46 -1.54 -0.76
N CYS A 41 7.57 -1.94 0.53
CA CYS A 41 6.42 -2.34 1.35
C CYS A 41 5.27 -1.39 1.03
N PRO A 42 4.09 -1.85 0.56
CA PRO A 42 3.06 -0.94 0.11
C PRO A 42 2.78 0.01 1.28
N GLN A 43 3.14 1.27 1.09
CA GLN A 43 3.16 2.22 2.19
C GLN A 43 1.74 2.66 2.43
N VAL A 44 1.33 2.63 3.70
CA VAL A 44 0.12 3.36 4.12
C VAL A 44 0.42 4.84 3.94
N VAL A 45 -0.19 5.44 2.94
CA VAL A 45 -0.04 6.87 2.66
C VAL A 45 -0.80 7.63 3.74
N SER A 46 -0.08 8.38 4.55
CA SER A 46 -0.70 9.18 5.61
C SER A 46 -1.65 10.21 5.03
N GLY A 47 -2.87 10.29 5.57
CA GLY A 47 -3.94 11.14 5.07
C GLY A 47 -4.84 10.45 4.08
N ALA A 48 -4.51 9.23 3.63
CA ALA A 48 -5.22 8.55 2.57
C ALA A 48 -6.52 7.91 2.99
N VAL A 49 -7.53 8.03 2.13
CA VAL A 49 -8.80 7.33 2.29
C VAL A 49 -8.72 5.97 1.61
N TYR A 50 -9.05 4.92 2.36
CA TYR A 50 -9.06 3.54 1.91
C TYR A 50 -10.43 2.93 2.12
N HIS A 51 -10.77 1.98 1.25
CA HIS A 51 -11.61 0.87 1.66
C HIS A 51 -10.72 -0.18 2.33
N ILE A 52 -11.09 -0.63 3.54
CA ILE A 52 -10.36 -1.66 4.29
C ILE A 52 -11.12 -2.97 4.09
N LYS A 53 -10.57 -3.88 3.30
CA LYS A 53 -11.28 -5.05 2.79
C LYS A 53 -10.71 -6.31 3.41
N THR A 54 -11.52 -7.31 3.74
CA THR A 54 -10.97 -8.58 4.23
C THR A 54 -10.18 -9.29 3.13
N TRP A 55 -9.00 -9.78 3.49
CA TRP A 55 -8.10 -10.47 2.59
C TRP A 55 -8.45 -11.95 2.47
N ASN A 56 -8.30 -12.53 1.27
CA ASN A 56 -8.35 -13.99 1.04
C ASN A 56 -9.57 -14.76 1.62
N VAL A 57 -10.72 -14.10 1.75
CA VAL A 57 -12.02 -14.74 2.04
C VAL A 57 -12.87 -14.82 0.76
N LEU A 58 -13.68 -15.86 0.62
CA LEU A 58 -14.58 -16.05 -0.53
C LEU A 58 -15.60 -14.92 -0.64
N GLU A 59 -16.13 -14.46 0.49
CA GLU A 59 -17.01 -13.29 0.60
C GLU A 59 -16.16 -12.08 0.99
N ARG A 60 -15.76 -11.29 -0.01
CA ARG A 60 -14.90 -10.11 0.17
C ARG A 60 -15.73 -8.94 0.68
N ASP A 61 -15.84 -8.86 1.99
CA ASP A 61 -16.49 -7.74 2.66
C ASP A 61 -15.49 -6.64 3.02
N TYR A 62 -16.06 -5.49 3.34
CA TYR A 62 -15.38 -4.26 3.70
C TYR A 62 -15.70 -3.92 5.14
N LEU A 63 -14.71 -3.41 5.85
CA LEU A 63 -14.95 -2.72 7.12
C LEU A 63 -15.97 -1.63 6.88
N ASP A 64 -16.95 -1.55 7.76
CA ASP A 64 -18.11 -0.69 7.61
C ASP A 64 -18.51 -0.16 8.99
N VAL A 65 -18.93 1.11 9.06
CA VAL A 65 -19.54 1.66 10.27
C VAL A 65 -21.01 1.26 10.31
N TYR A 66 -21.41 0.47 11.32
CA TYR A 66 -22.73 -0.15 11.37
C TYR A 66 -23.88 0.84 11.06
N ASN A 67 -24.62 0.55 9.99
CA ASN A 67 -25.72 1.37 9.47
C ASN A 67 -25.36 2.85 9.21
N GLY A 68 -24.08 3.15 8.97
CA GLY A 68 -23.58 4.52 8.81
C GLY A 68 -23.73 5.39 10.04
N GLY A 69 -23.85 4.81 11.24
CA GLY A 69 -24.00 5.56 12.49
C GLY A 69 -22.84 6.53 12.75
N THR A 70 -23.12 7.64 13.43
CA THR A 70 -22.16 8.74 13.66
C THR A 70 -21.96 9.06 15.14
N THR A 71 -22.64 8.34 16.03
CA THR A 71 -22.55 8.49 17.48
C THR A 71 -21.41 7.67 18.07
N ASP A 72 -20.88 8.10 19.21
CA ASP A 72 -19.88 7.32 19.96
C ASP A 72 -20.42 5.92 20.28
N ASN A 73 -19.52 4.94 20.30
CA ASN A 73 -19.81 3.52 20.47
C ASN A 73 -20.63 2.88 19.33
N THR A 74 -20.78 3.55 18.18
CA THR A 74 -21.25 2.85 16.98
C THR A 74 -20.21 1.80 16.61
N ARG A 75 -20.61 0.53 16.57
CA ARG A 75 -19.72 -0.59 16.27
C ARG A 75 -19.33 -0.65 14.80
N LEU A 76 -18.21 -1.31 14.52
CA LEU A 76 -17.82 -1.72 13.18
C LEU A 76 -18.36 -3.13 12.91
N TRP A 77 -18.52 -3.44 11.63
CA TRP A 77 -18.84 -4.76 11.09
C TRP A 77 -18.25 -4.87 9.69
N ARG A 78 -18.39 -6.06 9.12
CA ARG A 78 -18.14 -6.28 7.72
C ARG A 78 -19.42 -6.23 6.92
N TYR A 79 -19.35 -5.59 5.77
CA TYR A 79 -20.48 -5.55 4.86
C TYR A 79 -20.01 -5.63 3.41
N SER A 80 -20.87 -6.16 2.55
CA SER A 80 -20.60 -6.21 1.12
C SER A 80 -20.41 -4.81 0.57
N PHE A 81 -19.57 -4.69 -0.46
CA PHE A 81 -19.23 -3.38 -1.03
C PHE A 81 -20.48 -2.61 -1.43
N ASN A 82 -20.62 -1.41 -0.88
CA ASN A 82 -21.67 -0.46 -1.26
C ASN A 82 -21.10 0.94 -1.58
N GLY A 83 -19.80 1.17 -1.37
CA GLY A 83 -19.10 2.40 -1.70
C GLY A 83 -19.50 3.62 -0.86
N SER A 84 -20.34 3.45 0.15
CA SER A 84 -20.79 4.53 1.02
C SER A 84 -19.65 5.11 1.86
N ALA A 85 -19.84 6.31 2.41
CA ALA A 85 -18.87 6.93 3.32
C ALA A 85 -18.62 6.08 4.59
N ALA A 86 -19.52 5.15 4.94
CA ALA A 86 -19.34 4.24 6.06
C ALA A 86 -18.28 3.15 5.79
N GLN A 87 -17.93 2.91 4.53
CA GLN A 87 -16.89 1.94 4.10
C GLN A 87 -15.55 2.61 3.76
N GLN A 88 -15.46 3.92 3.97
CA GLN A 88 -14.29 4.71 3.62
C GLN A 88 -13.61 5.21 4.90
N PHE A 89 -12.30 4.99 5.00
CA PHE A 89 -11.52 5.30 6.19
C PHE A 89 -10.25 6.06 5.81
N GLN A 90 -10.12 7.27 6.34
CA GLN A 90 -8.89 8.04 6.24
C GLN A 90 -7.88 7.54 7.27
N ILE A 91 -6.70 7.12 6.84
CA ILE A 91 -5.64 6.63 7.71
C ILE A 91 -4.57 7.71 7.81
N VAL A 92 -4.37 8.25 9.00
CA VAL A 92 -3.46 9.37 9.26
C VAL A 92 -2.35 8.90 10.20
N ASN A 93 -1.11 8.98 9.74
CA ASN A 93 0.06 8.76 10.57
C ASN A 93 0.16 9.88 11.62
N THR A 94 0.51 9.50 12.83
CA THR A 94 0.72 10.34 14.00
C THR A 94 2.15 10.12 14.51
N VAL A 95 2.51 10.72 15.64
CA VAL A 95 3.87 10.62 16.18
C VAL A 95 4.21 9.16 16.54
N GLY A 96 5.43 8.72 16.21
CA GLY A 96 5.95 7.41 16.63
C GLY A 96 5.51 6.22 15.79
N GLY A 97 5.06 6.44 14.54
CA GLY A 97 4.65 5.35 13.63
C GLY A 97 3.25 4.80 13.89
N GLU A 98 2.48 5.48 14.76
CA GLU A 98 1.09 5.16 15.08
C GLU A 98 0.15 5.80 14.07
N TYR A 99 -0.97 5.16 13.80
CA TYR A 99 -2.02 5.68 12.94
C TYR A 99 -3.30 5.92 13.73
N LYS A 100 -4.03 6.97 13.35
CA LYS A 100 -5.47 7.08 13.62
C LYS A 100 -6.24 6.80 12.34
N ILE A 101 -7.40 6.19 12.48
CA ILE A 101 -8.25 5.77 11.36
C ILE A 101 -9.60 6.48 11.52
N ILE A 102 -9.98 7.30 10.55
CA ILE A 102 -11.11 8.24 10.61
C ILE A 102 -12.19 7.79 9.62
N PRO A 103 -13.38 7.37 10.07
CA PRO A 103 -14.47 7.01 9.18
C PRO A 103 -15.00 8.24 8.43
N GLN A 104 -15.24 8.13 7.12
CA GLN A 104 -15.66 9.28 6.31
C GLN A 104 -17.13 9.69 6.51
N ASN A 105 -17.98 8.81 7.07
CA ASN A 105 -19.33 9.18 7.48
C ASN A 105 -19.37 9.96 8.82
N ALA A 106 -18.27 10.02 9.56
CA ALA A 106 -18.16 10.70 10.86
C ALA A 106 -16.72 11.23 11.08
N THR A 107 -16.33 12.25 10.31
CA THR A 107 -14.93 12.75 10.24
C THR A 107 -14.39 13.35 11.54
N ASN A 108 -15.24 13.61 12.53
CA ASN A 108 -14.85 14.04 13.88
C ASN A 108 -14.63 12.87 14.86
N LYS A 109 -14.73 11.61 14.38
CA LYS A 109 -14.56 10.38 15.13
C LYS A 109 -13.33 9.60 14.65
N VAL A 110 -12.92 8.62 15.44
CA VAL A 110 -11.84 7.68 15.13
C VAL A 110 -12.24 6.26 15.49
N LEU A 111 -11.66 5.28 14.79
CA LEU A 111 -11.72 3.88 15.16
C LEU A 111 -11.05 3.66 16.52
N SER A 112 -11.73 2.91 17.38
CA SER A 112 -11.32 2.58 18.72
C SER A 112 -11.75 1.17 19.12
N VAL A 113 -11.23 0.70 20.25
CA VAL A 113 -11.57 -0.60 20.84
C VAL A 113 -12.16 -0.40 22.22
N ASN A 114 -13.41 -0.83 22.43
CA ASN A 114 -14.06 -0.71 23.73
C ASN A 114 -13.57 -1.78 24.74
N SER A 115 -14.10 -1.76 25.97
CA SER A 115 -13.71 -2.70 27.03
C SER A 115 -14.06 -4.16 26.73
N SER A 116 -15.01 -4.40 25.84
CA SER A 116 -15.39 -5.74 25.35
C SER A 116 -14.56 -6.18 24.15
N LYS A 117 -13.50 -5.45 23.82
CA LYS A 117 -12.62 -5.65 22.65
C LYS A 117 -13.33 -5.48 21.30
N GLN A 118 -14.51 -4.89 21.28
CA GLN A 118 -15.25 -4.62 20.07
C GLN A 118 -14.71 -3.35 19.40
N MET A 119 -14.64 -3.40 18.08
CA MET A 119 -14.33 -2.26 17.23
C MET A 119 -15.50 -1.27 17.25
N ILE A 120 -15.22 0.00 17.56
CA ILE A 120 -16.20 1.09 17.57
C ILE A 120 -15.63 2.36 16.93
N ILE A 121 -16.49 3.34 16.67
CA ILE A 121 -16.10 4.73 16.46
C ILE A 121 -16.42 5.57 17.71
N GLU A 122 -15.54 6.50 18.06
CA GLU A 122 -15.77 7.47 19.13
C GLU A 122 -14.98 8.76 18.88
N GLN A 123 -15.27 9.80 19.68
CA GLN A 123 -14.53 11.06 19.67
C GLN A 123 -13.02 10.82 19.83
N ASP A 124 -12.18 11.45 18.98
CA ASP A 124 -10.72 11.41 19.14
C ASP A 124 -10.34 12.17 20.41
N CYS A 125 -9.90 11.42 21.42
CA CYS A 125 -9.45 11.90 22.73
C CYS A 125 -7.98 11.53 22.97
N GLU A 126 -7.27 11.16 21.90
CA GLU A 126 -5.85 10.77 21.92
C GLU A 126 -5.50 9.57 22.80
N LEU A 127 -6.46 8.65 22.96
CA LEU A 127 -6.30 7.49 23.82
C LEU A 127 -5.55 6.37 23.10
N SER A 128 -4.81 5.53 23.84
CA SER A 128 -4.09 4.38 23.26
C SER A 128 -5.03 3.40 22.52
N ARG A 129 -6.27 3.24 22.99
CA ARG A 129 -7.27 2.41 22.30
C ARG A 129 -7.74 2.97 20.95
N GLN A 130 -7.39 4.22 20.64
CA GLN A 130 -7.70 4.95 19.40
C GLN A 130 -6.48 5.06 18.47
N ARG A 131 -5.41 4.30 18.74
CA ARG A 131 -4.16 4.31 17.96
C ARG A 131 -3.84 2.91 17.49
N TRP A 132 -3.33 2.82 16.27
CA TRP A 132 -3.12 1.58 15.53
C TRP A 132 -1.71 1.52 14.98
N TYR A 133 -1.10 0.34 15.02
CA TYR A 133 0.07 0.02 14.21
C TYR A 133 -0.39 -0.81 13.01
N ILE A 134 0.10 -0.50 11.82
CA ILE A 134 -0.29 -1.17 10.58
C ILE A 134 0.95 -1.83 9.99
N TYR A 135 0.91 -3.15 9.80
CA TYR A 135 2.03 -3.94 9.31
C TYR A 135 1.65 -4.68 8.04
N TYR A 136 2.52 -4.64 7.03
CA TYR A 136 2.37 -5.47 5.85
C TYR A 136 2.92 -6.88 6.13
N ASN A 137 2.15 -7.92 5.79
CA ASN A 137 2.51 -9.32 6.01
C ASN A 137 2.97 -9.96 4.68
N GLU A 138 4.26 -9.86 4.38
CA GLU A 138 4.90 -10.30 3.13
C GLU A 138 4.58 -11.76 2.68
N PRO A 139 4.50 -12.78 3.56
CA PRO A 139 4.18 -14.14 3.14
C PRO A 139 2.72 -14.35 2.72
N SER A 140 1.77 -13.55 3.24
CA SER A 140 0.33 -13.72 2.98
C SER A 140 -0.26 -12.65 2.06
N GLY A 141 0.37 -11.47 1.97
CA GLY A 141 0.04 -10.37 1.07
C GLY A 141 -0.97 -9.34 1.60
N GLY A 142 -1.38 -9.44 2.87
CA GLY A 142 -2.32 -8.51 3.53
C GLY A 142 -1.69 -7.68 4.65
N TYR A 143 -2.45 -6.70 5.16
CA TYR A 143 -2.10 -5.86 6.31
C TYR A 143 -2.70 -6.40 7.60
N HIS A 144 -1.96 -6.26 8.69
CA HIS A 144 -2.45 -6.43 10.05
C HIS A 144 -2.59 -5.07 10.73
N PHE A 145 -3.67 -4.91 11.49
CA PHE A 145 -3.91 -3.74 12.33
C PHE A 145 -3.81 -4.14 13.79
N VAL A 146 -2.84 -3.59 14.51
CA VAL A 146 -2.61 -3.84 15.94
C VAL A 146 -3.05 -2.63 16.73
N ASN A 147 -3.94 -2.81 17.71
CA ASN A 147 -4.34 -1.69 18.56
C ASN A 147 -3.27 -1.39 19.62
N LYS A 148 -2.97 -0.11 19.87
CA LYS A 148 -1.92 0.29 20.84
C LYS A 148 -2.28 -0.03 22.30
N ALA A 149 -3.56 -0.06 22.68
CA ALA A 149 -3.95 -0.52 24.02
C ALA A 149 -3.91 -2.06 24.15
N TYR A 150 -3.96 -2.77 23.02
CA TYR A 150 -4.01 -4.23 22.95
C TYR A 150 -2.96 -4.75 21.97
N THR A 151 -1.68 -4.50 22.27
CA THR A 151 -0.55 -4.69 21.33
C THR A 151 -0.29 -6.13 20.88
N THR A 152 -0.96 -7.11 21.49
CA THR A 152 -0.90 -8.52 21.12
C THR A 152 -2.12 -8.98 20.31
N LEU A 153 -3.08 -8.09 20.05
CA LEU A 153 -4.33 -8.39 19.37
C LEU A 153 -4.41 -7.69 18.01
N LEU A 154 -4.95 -8.40 17.03
CA LEU A 154 -5.19 -7.93 15.67
C LEU A 154 -6.65 -7.53 15.49
N MET A 155 -6.92 -6.55 14.62
CA MET A 155 -8.27 -6.29 14.13
C MET A 155 -8.78 -7.51 13.36
N GLU A 156 -9.91 -8.05 13.80
CA GLU A 156 -10.56 -9.22 13.24
C GLU A 156 -11.93 -8.84 12.70
N GLY A 157 -12.11 -9.12 11.40
CA GLY A 157 -13.37 -8.92 10.71
C GLY A 157 -14.28 -10.14 10.86
N THR A 158 -15.29 -10.07 11.71
CA THR A 158 -16.17 -11.20 12.03
C THR A 158 -17.63 -10.86 11.83
N GLY A 159 -18.14 -11.23 10.64
CA GLY A 159 -19.56 -11.10 10.26
C GLY A 159 -20.24 -9.84 10.80
N ASP A 160 -21.22 -10.05 11.67
CA ASP A 160 -22.09 -8.99 12.21
C ASP A 160 -21.40 -8.04 13.19
N THR A 161 -20.18 -8.28 13.69
CA THR A 161 -19.49 -7.39 14.63
C THR A 161 -18.00 -7.67 14.64
N ASP A 162 -17.18 -6.64 14.48
CA ASP A 162 -15.72 -6.79 14.47
C ASP A 162 -15.09 -6.55 15.84
N TYR A 163 -13.96 -7.20 16.11
CA TYR A 163 -13.25 -7.13 17.39
C TYR A 163 -11.73 -7.09 17.22
N VAL A 164 -10.99 -6.95 18.31
CA VAL A 164 -9.55 -7.28 18.35
C VAL A 164 -9.32 -8.58 19.10
N GLY A 165 -8.57 -9.50 18.50
CA GLY A 165 -8.36 -10.85 19.02
C GLY A 165 -6.95 -11.39 18.76
N ILE A 166 -6.68 -12.60 19.26
CA ILE A 166 -5.39 -13.24 19.04
C ILE A 166 -5.37 -13.70 17.59
N GLY A 167 -4.48 -13.11 16.81
CA GLY A 167 -4.26 -13.50 15.42
C GLY A 167 -4.05 -15.02 15.32
N ASN A 168 -4.89 -15.65 14.53
CA ASN A 168 -4.91 -17.11 14.35
C ASN A 168 -4.41 -17.50 12.96
N SER A 169 -3.91 -16.54 12.17
CA SER A 169 -3.39 -16.71 10.81
C SER A 169 -4.44 -17.18 9.79
N TYR A 170 -5.74 -17.06 10.12
CA TYR A 170 -6.81 -17.16 9.13
C TYR A 170 -6.88 -15.87 8.30
N THR A 171 -7.89 -15.77 7.45
CA THR A 171 -8.06 -14.68 6.49
C THR A 171 -8.85 -13.49 7.07
N TYR A 172 -9.35 -13.62 8.30
CA TYR A 172 -10.20 -12.62 8.96
C TYR A 172 -9.43 -11.56 9.76
N ASP A 173 -8.17 -11.81 10.13
CA ASP A 173 -7.25 -10.84 10.76
C ASP A 173 -6.36 -10.11 9.74
N GLN A 174 -6.55 -10.43 8.45
CA GLN A 174 -5.81 -9.87 7.32
C GLN A 174 -6.68 -8.96 6.48
N TRP A 175 -6.12 -7.81 6.14
CA TRP A 175 -6.85 -6.74 5.47
C TRP A 175 -6.11 -6.26 4.23
N GLU A 176 -6.85 -5.99 3.17
CA GLU A 176 -6.37 -5.29 1.99
C GLU A 176 -6.71 -3.81 2.13
N LEU A 177 -5.71 -2.94 1.99
CA LEU A 177 -5.93 -1.50 1.89
C LEU A 177 -6.12 -1.13 0.42
N VAL A 178 -7.35 -0.85 0.03
CA VAL A 178 -7.69 -0.43 -1.33
C VAL A 178 -7.88 1.09 -1.32
N PRO A 179 -6.93 1.90 -1.84
CA PRO A 179 -7.07 3.34 -1.84
C PRO A 179 -8.34 3.73 -2.59
N THR A 180 -9.17 4.61 -2.01
CA THR A 180 -10.30 5.17 -2.74
C THR A 180 -9.75 5.98 -3.90
N ILE A 181 -10.49 6.01 -5.00
CA ILE A 181 -10.08 6.74 -6.20
C ILE A 181 -10.11 8.25 -5.98
N ASN A 182 -10.71 8.72 -4.88
CA ASN A 182 -10.74 10.13 -4.50
C ASN A 182 -9.56 10.53 -3.61
N TYR A 183 -8.61 9.62 -3.34
CA TYR A 183 -7.43 9.93 -2.55
C TYR A 183 -6.11 9.57 -3.26
N PRO A 184 -5.15 10.51 -3.30
CA PRO A 184 -5.32 11.92 -2.89
C PRO A 184 -6.16 12.73 -3.90
N ASP A 185 -6.66 12.04 -4.91
CA ASP A 185 -7.40 12.49 -6.07
C ASP A 185 -8.66 13.30 -5.75
N THR A 186 -8.48 14.61 -5.65
CA THR A 186 -9.50 15.57 -6.10
C THR A 186 -9.70 15.54 -7.62
N MET A 187 -9.11 14.57 -8.34
CA MET A 187 -9.26 14.41 -9.78
C MET A 187 -10.73 14.19 -10.12
N THR A 188 -11.26 15.07 -10.97
CA THR A 188 -12.68 15.06 -11.36
C THR A 188 -12.93 14.30 -12.67
N ASP A 189 -11.89 13.86 -13.38
CA ASP A 189 -12.04 13.19 -14.67
C ASP A 189 -12.42 11.71 -14.52
N GLN A 190 -13.69 11.40 -14.78
CA GLN A 190 -14.24 10.06 -14.59
C GLN A 190 -13.55 9.01 -15.48
N ASN A 191 -13.13 9.37 -16.69
CA ASN A 191 -12.47 8.43 -17.60
C ASN A 191 -11.12 7.96 -17.05
N THR A 192 -10.31 8.90 -16.54
CA THR A 192 -9.02 8.58 -15.90
C THR A 192 -9.24 7.77 -14.63
N GLN A 193 -10.23 8.13 -13.81
CA GLN A 193 -10.62 7.35 -12.63
C GLN A 193 -11.00 5.90 -12.98
N ASP A 194 -11.78 5.70 -14.04
CA ASP A 194 -12.22 4.37 -14.47
C ASP A 194 -11.05 3.54 -15.05
N ARG A 195 -10.14 4.17 -15.80
CA ARG A 195 -8.88 3.53 -16.26
C ARG A 195 -8.03 3.06 -15.07
N ILE A 196 -7.80 3.92 -14.08
CA ILE A 196 -7.04 3.58 -12.88
C ILE A 196 -7.72 2.46 -12.09
N ARG A 197 -9.05 2.45 -12.00
CA ARG A 197 -9.82 1.37 -11.35
C ARG A 197 -9.57 0.03 -12.06
N ALA A 198 -9.67 0.01 -13.39
CA ALA A 198 -9.45 -1.20 -14.18
C ALA A 198 -8.02 -1.74 -13.98
N TYR A 199 -7.00 -0.88 -14.00
CA TYR A 199 -5.61 -1.32 -13.76
C TYR A 199 -5.41 -1.88 -12.35
N LYS A 200 -5.99 -1.25 -11.31
CA LYS A 200 -5.95 -1.79 -9.94
C LYS A 200 -6.62 -3.16 -9.84
N GLU A 201 -7.77 -3.34 -10.49
CA GLU A 201 -8.44 -4.64 -10.49
C GLU A 201 -7.54 -5.73 -11.08
N ILE A 202 -6.88 -5.46 -12.21
CA ILE A 202 -6.00 -6.43 -12.86
C ILE A 202 -4.73 -6.69 -12.04
N TYR A 203 -4.15 -5.64 -11.43
CA TYR A 203 -3.04 -5.75 -10.48
C TYR A 203 -3.35 -6.75 -9.35
N TYR A 204 -4.57 -6.69 -8.80
CA TYR A 204 -5.00 -7.64 -7.77
C TYR A 204 -5.27 -9.04 -8.33
N GLN A 205 -5.81 -9.17 -9.54
CA GLN A 205 -5.97 -10.48 -10.18
C GLN A 205 -4.64 -11.22 -10.34
N ALA A 206 -3.55 -10.52 -10.63
CA ALA A 206 -2.21 -11.12 -10.68
C ALA A 206 -1.78 -11.70 -9.32
N ALA A 207 -2.07 -10.99 -8.21
CA ALA A 207 -1.81 -11.49 -6.86
C ALA A 207 -2.65 -12.75 -6.54
N TYR A 208 -3.92 -12.77 -6.92
CA TYR A 208 -4.78 -13.93 -6.70
C TYR A 208 -4.39 -15.14 -7.54
N ALA A 209 -3.96 -14.92 -8.80
CA ALA A 209 -3.43 -15.98 -9.64
C ALA A 209 -2.18 -16.62 -9.02
N TYR A 210 -1.30 -15.82 -8.43
CA TYR A 210 -0.12 -16.34 -7.71
C TYR A 210 -0.52 -17.20 -6.50
N GLN A 211 -1.48 -16.73 -5.69
CA GLN A 211 -1.98 -17.48 -4.54
C GLN A 211 -2.61 -18.82 -4.91
N ARG A 212 -3.28 -18.88 -6.07
CA ARG A 212 -3.85 -20.13 -6.61
C ARG A 212 -2.82 -21.04 -7.27
N GLY A 213 -1.55 -20.62 -7.34
CA GLY A 213 -0.48 -21.35 -8.02
C GLY A 213 -0.58 -21.34 -9.55
N GLU A 214 -1.37 -20.42 -10.12
CA GLU A 214 -1.59 -20.29 -11.56
C GLU A 214 -0.42 -19.57 -12.25
N VAL A 215 0.30 -18.72 -11.53
CA VAL A 215 1.48 -18.00 -11.99
C VAL A 215 2.59 -18.06 -10.95
N THR A 216 3.83 -17.93 -11.39
CA THR A 216 5.01 -17.81 -10.52
C THR A 216 5.10 -16.42 -9.88
N LEU A 217 5.89 -16.29 -8.81
CA LEU A 217 6.16 -15.00 -8.17
C LEU A 217 6.75 -13.98 -9.15
N ALA A 218 7.64 -14.44 -10.05
CA ALA A 218 8.27 -13.59 -11.06
C ALA A 218 7.25 -13.07 -12.10
N GLU A 219 6.34 -13.94 -12.57
CA GLU A 219 5.26 -13.55 -13.49
C GLU A 219 4.28 -12.58 -12.82
N LYS A 220 3.92 -12.84 -11.55
CA LYS A 220 3.09 -11.93 -10.74
C LYS A 220 3.75 -10.56 -10.56
N ASN A 221 5.04 -10.50 -10.24
CA ASN A 221 5.78 -9.23 -10.12
C ASN A 221 5.81 -8.47 -11.44
N LYS A 222 6.14 -9.15 -12.55
CA LYS A 222 6.19 -8.54 -13.88
C LYS A 222 4.84 -7.97 -14.33
N MET A 223 3.75 -8.72 -14.10
CA MET A 223 2.40 -8.23 -14.39
C MET A 223 2.08 -6.98 -13.58
N GLN A 224 2.34 -7.02 -12.27
CA GLN A 224 2.07 -5.89 -11.38
C GLN A 224 2.85 -4.63 -11.74
N GLU A 225 4.15 -4.75 -12.02
CA GLU A 225 5.00 -3.65 -12.48
C GLU A 225 4.44 -2.99 -13.74
N SER A 226 4.00 -3.79 -14.72
CA SER A 226 3.39 -3.24 -15.96
C SER A 226 2.11 -2.45 -15.70
N PHE A 227 1.28 -2.87 -14.74
CA PHE A 227 0.05 -2.14 -14.39
C PHE A 227 0.30 -0.91 -13.52
N GLU A 228 1.36 -0.93 -12.70
CA GLU A 228 1.79 0.27 -11.95
C GLU A 228 2.24 1.37 -12.92
N ILE A 229 3.02 1.04 -13.94
CA ILE A 229 3.44 1.98 -14.99
C ILE A 229 2.22 2.54 -15.74
N GLU A 230 1.29 1.69 -16.18
CA GLU A 230 0.07 2.12 -16.89
C GLU A 230 -0.83 3.02 -16.03
N MET A 231 -0.90 2.72 -14.73
CA MET A 231 -1.61 3.56 -13.77
C MET A 231 -0.93 4.93 -13.65
N ASP A 232 0.40 4.99 -13.54
CA ASP A 232 1.14 6.25 -13.50
C ASP A 232 1.06 7.03 -14.81
N VAL A 233 0.99 6.35 -15.96
CA VAL A 233 0.71 6.99 -17.25
C VAL A 233 -0.65 7.67 -17.25
N ALA A 234 -1.70 7.00 -16.75
CA ALA A 234 -3.03 7.60 -16.66
C ALA A 234 -3.06 8.83 -15.72
N ARG A 235 -2.32 8.78 -14.61
CA ARG A 235 -2.16 9.92 -13.70
C ARG A 235 -1.38 11.06 -14.33
N ALA A 236 -0.29 10.74 -15.03
CA ALA A 236 0.51 11.71 -15.75
C ALA A 236 -0.33 12.41 -16.83
N ASP A 237 -1.09 11.65 -17.62
CA ASP A 237 -2.02 12.19 -18.62
C ASP A 237 -3.00 13.20 -18.00
N TYR A 238 -3.56 12.92 -16.82
CA TYR A 238 -4.42 13.86 -16.11
C TYR A 238 -3.68 15.13 -15.65
N ILE A 239 -2.48 14.99 -15.09
CA ILE A 239 -1.67 16.12 -14.58
C ILE A 239 -1.23 17.04 -15.72
N ILE A 240 -0.82 16.48 -16.87
CA ILE A 240 -0.25 17.24 -17.99
C ILE A 240 -1.31 17.85 -18.91
N THR A 241 -2.54 17.36 -18.86
CA THR A 241 -3.63 17.89 -19.71
C THR A 241 -4.41 18.99 -18.99
N GLY A 242 -4.75 20.05 -19.75
CA GLY A 242 -5.52 21.19 -19.22
C GLY A 242 -4.76 22.06 -18.21
N ASN A 243 -5.48 22.61 -17.22
CA ASN A 243 -4.93 23.42 -16.12
C ASN A 243 -4.70 22.59 -14.84
N ASN A 244 -4.44 21.29 -14.98
CA ASN A 244 -4.28 20.37 -13.85
C ASN A 244 -2.88 20.26 -13.21
N PRO A 245 -1.76 20.83 -13.72
CA PRO A 245 -0.49 20.69 -13.02
C PRO A 245 -0.49 21.42 -11.66
N GLN A 246 -1.44 22.32 -11.43
CA GLN A 246 -1.65 22.97 -10.13
C GLN A 246 -2.84 22.40 -9.33
N SER A 247 -3.47 21.31 -9.78
CA SER A 247 -4.59 20.65 -9.08
C SER A 247 -4.21 20.19 -7.67
N ASP A 248 -5.18 20.04 -6.74
CA ASP A 248 -4.87 19.52 -5.39
C ASP A 248 -4.24 18.13 -5.51
N TYR A 249 -4.70 17.36 -6.50
CA TYR A 249 -4.12 16.08 -6.85
C TYR A 249 -2.62 16.16 -7.15
N ALA A 250 -2.20 16.99 -8.10
CA ALA A 250 -0.79 17.10 -8.50
C ALA A 250 0.10 17.47 -7.30
N TYR A 251 -0.32 18.43 -6.48
CA TYR A 251 0.40 18.79 -5.26
C TYR A 251 0.49 17.64 -4.25
N THR A 252 -0.56 16.82 -4.16
CA THR A 252 -0.57 15.74 -3.18
C THR A 252 0.26 14.53 -3.61
N VAL A 253 0.23 14.15 -4.91
CA VAL A 253 1.03 13.00 -5.39
C VAL A 253 2.49 13.33 -5.66
N LEU A 254 2.82 14.60 -5.94
CA LEU A 254 4.20 15.05 -6.22
C LEU A 254 4.87 15.73 -5.01
N GLY A 255 4.10 16.00 -3.94
CA GLY A 255 4.60 16.45 -2.64
C GLY A 255 4.86 17.95 -2.49
N GLY A 256 4.55 18.77 -3.50
CA GLY A 256 4.85 20.21 -3.52
C GLY A 256 4.01 21.06 -2.56
N THR A 257 4.31 22.36 -2.52
CA THR A 257 3.62 23.31 -1.61
C THR A 257 2.91 24.44 -2.35
N ARG A 258 1.69 24.75 -1.92
CA ARG A 258 0.88 25.88 -2.43
C ARG A 258 1.18 27.22 -1.76
N THR A 259 2.12 27.26 -0.83
CA THR A 259 2.47 28.46 -0.09
C THR A 259 3.93 28.79 -0.36
N GLY A 260 4.26 30.07 -0.44
CA GLY A 260 5.60 30.54 -0.78
C GLY A 260 5.80 30.79 -2.28
N SER A 261 7.03 31.09 -2.67
CA SER A 261 7.43 31.29 -4.06
C SER A 261 8.75 30.57 -4.32
N PRO A 262 8.83 29.70 -5.34
CA PRO A 262 7.78 29.40 -6.33
C PRO A 262 6.80 28.29 -5.88
N GLN A 263 5.57 28.33 -6.40
CA GLN A 263 4.52 27.33 -6.15
C GLN A 263 4.59 26.25 -7.24
N TRP A 264 5.18 25.09 -6.91
CA TRP A 264 5.26 23.95 -7.83
C TRP A 264 4.84 22.66 -7.13
N PRO A 265 4.16 21.74 -7.85
CA PRO A 265 3.78 20.45 -7.31
C PRO A 265 4.99 19.48 -7.21
N PHE A 266 6.02 19.64 -8.03
CA PHE A 266 7.22 18.80 -8.02
C PHE A 266 8.16 19.18 -6.87
N THR A 267 8.69 18.17 -6.18
CA THR A 267 9.67 18.33 -5.09
C THR A 267 11.02 17.70 -5.36
N ARG A 268 11.12 16.88 -6.40
CA ARG A 268 12.29 16.05 -6.69
C ARG A 268 13.03 16.59 -7.91
N ASP A 269 14.33 16.83 -7.75
CA ASP A 269 15.23 17.09 -8.87
C ASP A 269 15.58 15.76 -9.52
N LEU A 270 15.18 15.57 -10.78
CA LEU A 270 15.44 14.33 -11.51
C LEU A 270 16.84 14.38 -12.14
N VAL A 271 17.64 13.36 -11.83
CA VAL A 271 19.04 13.24 -12.25
C VAL A 271 19.29 11.83 -12.77
N TYR A 272 20.06 11.74 -13.85
CA TYR A 272 20.51 10.46 -14.38
C TYR A 272 21.54 9.79 -13.46
N ASP A 273 21.25 8.54 -13.07
CA ASP A 273 22.17 7.65 -12.36
C ASP A 273 22.09 6.27 -13.03
N SER A 274 23.21 5.82 -13.60
CA SER A 274 23.29 4.53 -14.30
C SER A 274 23.31 3.31 -13.38
N ILE A 275 23.57 3.51 -12.09
CA ILE A 275 23.64 2.47 -11.07
C ILE A 275 22.30 2.38 -10.33
N ASN A 276 21.71 3.52 -9.98
CA ASN A 276 20.44 3.60 -9.26
C ASN A 276 19.47 4.58 -9.97
N PRO A 277 18.92 4.22 -11.13
CA PRO A 277 18.08 5.12 -11.89
C PRO A 277 16.85 5.52 -11.10
N MET A 278 16.46 6.79 -11.19
CA MET A 278 15.28 7.31 -10.50
C MET A 278 14.01 6.75 -11.14
N THR A 279 13.05 6.37 -10.31
CA THR A 279 11.72 5.89 -10.74
C THR A 279 10.60 6.68 -10.06
N GLY A 280 9.39 6.58 -10.59
CA GLY A 280 8.17 7.16 -9.99
C GLY A 280 7.35 8.03 -10.95
N LEU A 281 6.23 8.54 -10.44
CA LEU A 281 5.25 9.29 -11.24
C LEU A 281 5.84 10.58 -11.85
N ASP A 282 6.73 11.27 -11.16
CA ASP A 282 7.41 12.46 -11.67
C ASP A 282 8.26 12.17 -12.92
N VAL A 283 8.94 11.02 -12.94
CA VAL A 283 9.67 10.51 -14.11
C VAL A 283 8.70 10.23 -15.26
N VAL A 284 7.61 9.50 -14.99
CA VAL A 284 6.58 9.19 -16.00
C VAL A 284 5.97 10.48 -16.56
N ILE A 285 5.73 11.50 -15.74
CA ILE A 285 5.22 12.79 -16.21
C ILE A 285 6.17 13.42 -17.23
N ILE A 286 7.47 13.52 -16.93
CA ILE A 286 8.44 14.11 -17.87
C ILE A 286 8.45 13.29 -19.18
N GLN A 287 8.55 11.98 -19.08
CA GLN A 287 8.53 11.09 -20.25
C GLN A 287 7.23 11.23 -21.07
N ARG A 288 6.06 11.36 -20.43
CA ARG A 288 4.80 11.58 -21.14
C ARG A 288 4.69 12.96 -21.76
N VAL A 289 5.22 14.01 -21.12
CA VAL A 289 5.33 15.34 -21.75
C VAL A 289 6.18 15.23 -23.01
N MET A 290 7.37 14.62 -22.94
CA MET A 290 8.24 14.46 -24.11
C MET A 290 7.58 13.64 -25.23
N ALA A 291 6.88 12.57 -24.87
CA ALA A 291 6.15 11.73 -25.83
C ALA A 291 5.02 12.50 -26.54
N LEU A 292 4.28 13.35 -25.82
CA LEU A 292 3.23 14.20 -26.42
C LEU A 292 3.77 15.18 -27.47
N TYR A 293 5.03 15.63 -27.31
CA TYR A 293 5.70 16.47 -28.30
C TYR A 293 6.48 15.69 -29.36
N GLY A 294 6.47 14.34 -29.29
CA GLY A 294 7.13 13.47 -30.27
C GLY A 294 8.63 13.31 -30.05
N TYR A 295 9.15 13.62 -28.86
CA TYR A 295 10.57 13.52 -28.53
C TYR A 295 10.96 12.22 -27.81
N TYR A 296 9.98 11.39 -27.41
CA TYR A 296 10.22 10.19 -26.63
C TYR A 296 9.28 9.05 -27.03
N ASP A 297 9.86 7.89 -27.39
CA ASP A 297 9.16 6.64 -27.73
C ASP A 297 9.63 5.43 -26.91
N GLY A 298 10.52 5.65 -25.92
CA GLY A 298 11.02 4.63 -24.99
C GLY A 298 10.05 4.21 -23.89
N ASP A 299 10.56 3.36 -22.98
CA ASP A 299 9.81 2.74 -21.89
C ASP A 299 9.58 3.69 -20.70
N TYR A 300 8.34 3.70 -20.17
CA TYR A 300 8.00 4.56 -19.03
C TYR A 300 8.45 4.00 -17.68
N GLY A 301 8.75 4.91 -16.75
CA GLY A 301 8.89 4.61 -15.32
C GLY A 301 10.31 4.66 -14.76
N THR A 302 11.32 4.72 -15.62
CA THR A 302 12.74 4.79 -15.23
C THR A 302 13.43 5.96 -15.92
N PHE A 303 14.11 6.81 -15.14
CA PHE A 303 14.91 7.91 -15.67
C PHE A 303 16.25 7.37 -16.19
N ASP A 304 16.19 6.80 -17.38
CA ASP A 304 17.31 6.12 -18.04
C ASP A 304 18.13 7.07 -18.94
N ALA A 305 19.10 6.50 -19.64
CA ALA A 305 20.01 7.27 -20.49
C ALA A 305 19.26 7.95 -21.65
N GLU A 306 18.25 7.29 -22.19
CA GLU A 306 17.40 7.81 -23.26
C GLU A 306 16.58 9.00 -22.74
N THR A 307 15.90 8.83 -21.61
CA THR A 307 15.16 9.90 -20.93
C THR A 307 16.04 11.11 -20.66
N ASN A 308 17.24 10.89 -20.11
CA ASN A 308 18.18 11.97 -19.84
C ASN A 308 18.64 12.68 -21.12
N GLN A 309 18.96 11.92 -22.17
CA GLN A 309 19.37 12.51 -23.45
C GLN A 309 18.27 13.41 -24.01
N THR A 310 17.02 12.94 -24.02
CA THR A 310 15.88 13.71 -24.53
C THR A 310 15.57 14.97 -23.72
N VAL A 311 15.74 14.95 -22.39
CA VAL A 311 15.47 16.12 -21.54
C VAL A 311 16.46 17.27 -21.79
N TRP A 312 17.70 16.95 -22.17
CA TRP A 312 18.80 17.93 -22.27
C TRP A 312 19.22 18.27 -23.70
N ASP A 313 18.56 17.70 -24.71
CA ASP A 313 18.70 18.05 -26.13
C ASP A 313 17.74 19.17 -26.56
#